data_AF-A0A959DLW8-F1
#
_entry.id   AF-A0A959DLW8-F1
#
_cell.length_a   1.000
_cell.length_b   1.000
_cell.length_c   1.000
_cell.angle_alpha   90.00
_cell.angle_beta   90.00
_cell.angle_gamma   90.00
#
_symmetry.space_group_name_H-M   'P 1'
#
loop_
_entity.id
_entity.type
_entity.pdbx_description
1 polymer ?
#
loop_
_entity_poly.entity_id
_entity_poly.type
_entity_poly.pdbx_seq_one_letter_code
_entity_poly.pdbx_strand_id
1 'polypeptide(L)'
;MHNNKLIGLLQSFDRREMTRFREFAFSPYFNKHEGVRALVAYLSDIFPAFEEKNCRRELVFQVLFPGHPHDQAKLALVFTYSMRLAGQFLSVEQAVEQPGLQAAYLLRQLRAKKQFQLYERELQKAEAGQLEQDTRDSSWYYHQYLAAQEADQYFNAISERRTDDSLQRKQRFLDRFYLAEKLRDACEMQVRSRILKVSYSDPLRETALAAVESHFGELGNEPAIAMYYWLYRMVTTADSSNYFEALSALKRHQAALPAVEQKAIYNYLQNYCIQKINEGEERFLSEIFELYKAQLERSLLLENGLLSEWHYKNIVTTGIRLREMDWVRDFIEGYREKLPAEARDNAYRFNLASYFYAARQYDEVLRLLTQVEYRDLRYSLGAKALLLRTYYDLDEYEALRSLTDSFKQYLHRNQLMADVRREGYHNLFKLTRRAATLRANLGYYTKEKSRKELIKLQRSIDRAGAIFNKSWLLEKVENLASAL
;
A
#
# COMPACT_ATOMS: atom_id res chain seq x y z
N MET A 1 1.65 33.38 -3.05
CA MET A 1 0.42 32.79 -3.64
C MET A 1 0.49 31.27 -3.83
N HIS A 2 1.59 30.62 -3.39
CA HIS A 2 1.78 29.16 -3.40
C HIS A 2 0.73 28.36 -2.59
N ASN A 3 -0.03 29.02 -1.70
CA ASN A 3 -1.16 28.44 -0.96
C ASN A 3 -2.53 28.72 -1.59
N ASN A 4 -2.60 29.15 -2.86
CA ASN A 4 -3.88 29.27 -3.54
C ASN A 4 -4.39 27.88 -3.95
N LYS A 5 -5.64 27.55 -3.58
CA LYS A 5 -6.25 26.23 -3.85
C LYS A 5 -6.27 25.86 -5.34
N LEU A 6 -6.47 26.83 -6.24
CA LEU A 6 -6.44 26.58 -7.68
C LEU A 6 -5.04 26.20 -8.14
N ILE A 7 -4.01 26.95 -7.72
CA ILE A 7 -2.63 26.64 -8.09
C ILE A 7 -2.22 25.28 -7.52
N GLY A 8 -2.56 24.99 -6.27
CA GLY A 8 -2.31 23.69 -5.65
C GLY A 8 -2.98 22.52 -6.37
N LEU A 9 -4.20 22.73 -6.91
CA LEU A 9 -4.86 21.73 -7.75
C LEU A 9 -4.16 21.58 -9.11
N LEU A 10 -3.86 22.69 -9.80
CA LEU A 10 -3.21 22.62 -11.12
C LEU A 10 -1.80 22.04 -11.04
N GLN A 11 -1.13 22.10 -9.89
CA GLN A 11 0.15 21.42 -9.66
C GLN A 11 0.04 19.89 -9.71
N SER A 12 -1.15 19.32 -9.46
CA SER A 12 -1.36 17.87 -9.58
C SER A 12 -1.65 17.43 -11.02
N PHE A 13 -1.88 18.38 -11.94
CA PHE A 13 -2.20 18.04 -13.32
C PHE A 13 -0.94 17.59 -14.04
N ASP A 14 -1.09 16.71 -15.02
CA ASP A 14 -0.08 16.51 -16.06
C ASP A 14 -0.22 17.55 -17.21
N ARG A 15 0.71 17.51 -18.17
CA ARG A 15 0.69 18.45 -19.30
C ARG A 15 -0.55 18.30 -20.18
N ARG A 16 -1.09 17.09 -20.29
CA ARG A 16 -2.29 16.78 -21.10
C ARG A 16 -3.53 17.34 -20.41
N GLU A 17 -3.69 17.09 -19.12
CA GLU A 17 -4.78 17.62 -18.30
C GLU A 17 -4.80 19.16 -18.31
N MET A 18 -3.64 19.81 -18.15
CA MET A 18 -3.57 21.27 -18.20
C MET A 18 -3.97 21.83 -19.57
N THR A 19 -3.58 21.14 -20.65
CA THR A 19 -3.95 21.52 -22.03
C THR A 19 -5.45 21.39 -22.24
N ARG A 20 -6.04 20.25 -21.85
CA ARG A 20 -7.49 20.01 -21.97
C ARG A 20 -8.30 20.94 -21.07
N PHE A 21 -7.80 21.29 -19.89
CA PHE A 21 -8.44 22.27 -19.01
C PHE A 21 -8.48 23.66 -19.66
N ARG A 22 -7.41 24.07 -20.35
CA ARG A 22 -7.42 25.30 -21.15
C ARG A 22 -8.50 25.24 -22.23
N GLU A 23 -8.56 24.17 -23.02
CA GLU A 23 -9.60 24.00 -24.04
C GLU A 23 -11.02 24.05 -23.45
N PHE A 24 -11.22 23.36 -22.32
CA PHE A 24 -12.47 23.36 -21.56
C PHE A 24 -12.87 24.77 -21.12
N ALA A 25 -11.90 25.57 -20.64
CA ALA A 25 -12.16 26.94 -20.22
C ALA A 25 -12.50 27.90 -21.36
N PHE A 26 -12.05 27.59 -22.58
CA PHE A 26 -12.38 28.34 -23.78
C PHE A 26 -13.67 27.86 -24.47
N SER A 27 -14.23 26.72 -24.05
CA SER A 27 -15.50 26.22 -24.58
C SER A 27 -16.68 27.11 -24.15
N PRO A 28 -17.42 27.72 -25.09
CA PRO A 28 -18.55 28.59 -24.77
C PRO A 28 -19.74 27.83 -24.16
N TYR A 29 -19.72 26.49 -24.21
CA TYR A 29 -20.69 25.64 -23.53
C TYR A 29 -20.44 25.59 -22.02
N PHE A 30 -19.18 25.56 -21.59
CA PHE A 30 -18.81 25.45 -20.17
C PHE A 30 -18.46 26.79 -19.53
N ASN A 31 -17.89 27.73 -20.28
CA ASN A 31 -17.48 29.03 -19.75
C ASN A 31 -17.55 30.15 -20.80
N LYS A 32 -18.09 31.29 -20.40
CA LYS A 32 -18.11 32.54 -21.19
C LYS A 32 -17.36 33.69 -20.51
N HIS A 33 -16.88 33.50 -19.28
CA HIS A 33 -16.26 34.57 -18.50
C HIS A 33 -14.85 34.87 -18.98
N GLU A 34 -14.62 36.09 -19.47
CA GLU A 34 -13.35 36.51 -20.08
C GLU A 34 -12.17 36.44 -19.11
N GLY A 35 -12.35 36.97 -17.88
CA GLY A 35 -11.32 36.89 -16.85
C GLY A 35 -10.89 35.46 -16.50
N VAL A 36 -11.81 34.48 -16.55
CA VAL A 36 -11.49 33.06 -16.31
C VAL A 36 -10.67 32.50 -17.46
N ARG A 37 -11.04 32.80 -18.72
CA ARG A 37 -10.24 32.42 -19.90
C ARG A 37 -8.83 32.99 -19.83
N ALA A 38 -8.71 34.27 -19.49
CA ALA A 38 -7.41 34.95 -19.34
C ALA A 38 -6.58 34.33 -18.22
N LEU A 39 -7.17 34.05 -17.06
CA LEU A 39 -6.47 33.40 -15.94
C LEU A 39 -5.99 32.00 -16.29
N VAL A 40 -6.87 31.16 -16.86
CA VAL A 40 -6.51 29.79 -17.22
C VAL A 40 -5.45 29.76 -18.32
N ALA A 41 -5.53 30.66 -19.32
CA ALA A 41 -4.50 30.79 -20.34
C ALA A 41 -3.15 31.14 -19.72
N TYR A 42 -3.11 32.17 -18.87
CA TYR A 42 -1.88 32.59 -18.18
C TYR A 42 -1.27 31.46 -17.34
N LEU A 43 -2.09 30.77 -16.54
CA LEU A 43 -1.63 29.66 -15.70
C LEU A 43 -1.16 28.46 -16.53
N SER A 44 -1.78 28.20 -17.69
CA SER A 44 -1.36 27.17 -18.64
C SER A 44 0.00 27.48 -19.27
N ASP A 45 0.27 28.74 -19.58
CA ASP A 45 1.52 29.18 -20.20
C ASP A 45 2.71 29.05 -19.24
N ILE A 46 2.50 29.24 -17.93
CA ILE A 46 3.55 29.09 -16.91
C ILE A 46 3.63 27.69 -16.28
N PHE A 47 2.75 26.76 -16.65
CA PHE A 47 2.75 25.39 -16.13
C PHE A 47 3.99 24.61 -16.60
N PRO A 48 4.62 23.77 -15.75
CA PRO A 48 4.24 23.43 -14.36
C PRO A 48 4.90 24.33 -13.30
N ALA A 49 5.81 25.23 -13.71
CA ALA A 49 6.62 26.04 -12.83
C ALA A 49 5.87 27.29 -12.33
N PHE A 50 4.95 27.08 -11.39
CA PHE A 50 4.21 28.14 -10.70
C PHE A 50 5.06 28.93 -9.69
N GLU A 51 6.17 29.50 -10.16
CA GLU A 51 7.09 30.25 -9.33
C GLU A 51 6.43 31.50 -8.71
N GLU A 52 6.88 31.87 -7.50
CA GLU A 52 6.32 33.01 -6.78
C GLU A 52 6.35 34.31 -7.59
N LYS A 53 7.42 34.53 -8.38
CA LYS A 53 7.57 35.71 -9.24
C LYS A 53 6.47 35.82 -10.30
N ASN A 54 5.97 34.70 -10.81
CA ASN A 54 4.95 34.64 -11.85
C ASN A 54 3.53 34.54 -11.25
N CYS A 55 3.40 34.19 -9.98
CA CYS A 55 2.12 34.01 -9.31
C CYS A 55 1.82 35.14 -8.31
N ARG A 56 2.42 36.34 -8.43
CA ARG A 56 2.08 37.49 -7.57
C ARG A 56 0.72 38.05 -7.93
N ARG A 57 -0.07 38.47 -6.94
CA ARG A 57 -1.46 38.93 -7.14
C ARG A 57 -1.53 40.13 -8.08
N GLU A 58 -0.59 41.05 -7.91
CA GLU A 58 -0.47 42.29 -8.65
C GLU A 58 -0.14 41.99 -10.12
N LEU A 59 0.82 41.08 -10.36
CA LEU A 59 1.20 40.65 -11.70
C LEU A 59 0.04 39.95 -12.41
N VAL A 60 -0.58 38.97 -11.73
CA VAL A 60 -1.73 38.23 -12.28
C VAL A 60 -2.86 39.22 -12.59
N PHE A 61 -3.16 40.16 -11.69
CA PHE A 61 -4.18 41.17 -11.96
C PHE A 61 -3.85 42.03 -13.18
N GLN A 62 -2.61 42.48 -13.32
CA GLN A 62 -2.17 43.28 -14.48
C GLN A 62 -2.31 42.52 -15.80
N VAL A 63 -2.02 41.22 -15.80
CA VAL A 63 -2.22 40.35 -16.98
C VAL A 63 -3.71 40.19 -17.30
N LEU A 64 -4.56 39.99 -16.29
CA LEU A 64 -5.99 39.77 -16.47
C LEU A 64 -6.75 41.05 -16.85
N PHE A 65 -6.32 42.20 -16.34
CA PHE A 65 -7.01 43.49 -16.43
C PHE A 65 -6.01 44.63 -16.73
N PRO A 66 -5.42 44.65 -17.95
CA PRO A 66 -4.44 45.68 -18.31
C PRO A 66 -5.07 47.08 -18.22
N GLY A 67 -4.34 48.03 -17.61
CA GLY A 67 -4.78 49.42 -17.48
C GLY A 67 -5.75 49.70 -16.31
N HIS A 68 -6.13 48.70 -15.51
CA HIS A 68 -6.97 48.90 -14.32
C HIS A 68 -6.13 48.96 -13.03
N PRO A 69 -6.54 49.75 -12.02
CA PRO A 69 -5.92 49.70 -10.70
C PRO A 69 -6.17 48.34 -10.05
N HIS A 70 -5.21 47.87 -9.25
CA HIS A 70 -5.28 46.57 -8.59
C HIS A 70 -6.55 46.44 -7.72
N ASP A 71 -7.41 45.47 -8.06
CA ASP A 71 -8.63 45.15 -7.33
C ASP A 71 -8.61 43.69 -6.86
N GLN A 72 -8.40 43.54 -5.55
CA GLN A 72 -8.29 42.24 -4.91
C GLN A 72 -9.60 41.45 -4.92
N ALA A 73 -10.76 42.12 -4.84
CA ALA A 73 -12.06 41.46 -4.83
C ALA A 73 -12.39 40.91 -6.22
N LYS A 74 -12.15 41.71 -7.27
CA LYS A 74 -12.31 41.29 -8.66
C LYS A 74 -11.39 40.12 -9.00
N LEU A 75 -10.13 40.16 -8.55
CA LEU A 75 -9.19 39.03 -8.71
C LEU A 75 -9.70 37.76 -8.02
N ALA A 76 -10.13 37.87 -6.75
CA ALA A 76 -10.62 36.74 -5.98
C ALA A 76 -11.84 36.08 -6.61
N LEU A 77 -12.72 36.87 -7.24
CA LEU A 77 -13.88 36.36 -7.97
C LEU A 77 -13.46 35.49 -9.16
N VAL A 78 -12.51 35.95 -9.96
CA VAL A 78 -11.99 35.19 -11.12
C VAL A 78 -11.35 33.88 -10.67
N PHE A 79 -10.56 33.89 -9.59
CA PHE A 79 -10.00 32.67 -9.00
C PHE A 79 -11.09 31.70 -8.53
N THR A 80 -12.15 32.20 -7.89
CA THR A 80 -13.27 31.38 -7.42
C THR A 80 -14.00 30.72 -8.59
N TYR A 81 -14.28 31.45 -9.67
CA TYR A 81 -14.90 30.90 -10.86
C TYR A 81 -14.00 29.89 -11.58
N SER A 82 -12.70 30.17 -11.65
CA SER A 82 -11.73 29.26 -12.25
C SER A 82 -11.59 27.97 -11.45
N MET A 83 -11.65 28.03 -10.11
CA MET A 83 -11.66 26.85 -9.25
C MET A 83 -12.91 25.99 -9.45
N ARG A 84 -14.10 26.60 -9.55
CA ARG A 84 -15.34 25.87 -9.86
C ARG A 84 -15.27 25.20 -11.23
N LEU A 85 -14.72 25.90 -12.22
CA LEU A 85 -14.54 25.38 -13.57
C LEU A 85 -13.55 24.21 -13.61
N ALA A 86 -12.46 24.28 -12.85
CA ALA A 86 -11.51 23.17 -12.70
C ALA A 86 -12.18 21.93 -12.08
N GLY A 87 -13.02 22.11 -11.05
CA GLY A 87 -13.80 21.02 -10.47
C GLY A 87 -14.79 20.39 -11.46
N GLN A 88 -15.45 21.21 -12.28
CA GLN A 88 -16.33 20.72 -13.34
C GLN A 88 -15.56 19.96 -14.42
N PHE A 89 -14.40 20.48 -14.84
CA PHE A 89 -13.50 19.82 -15.79
C PHE A 89 -13.12 18.42 -15.29
N LEU A 90 -12.61 18.30 -14.06
CA LEU A 90 -12.23 17.01 -13.48
C LEU A 90 -13.42 16.04 -13.39
N SER A 91 -14.62 16.54 -13.07
CA SER A 91 -15.83 15.72 -13.04
C SER A 91 -16.20 15.19 -14.43
N VAL A 92 -16.04 16.02 -15.47
CA VAL A 92 -16.28 15.62 -16.87
C VAL A 92 -15.23 14.62 -17.33
N GLU A 93 -13.95 14.87 -17.06
CA GLU A 93 -12.87 13.94 -17.40
C GLU A 93 -13.08 12.57 -16.75
N GLN A 94 -13.39 12.55 -15.46
CA GLN A 94 -13.68 11.31 -14.74
C GLN A 94 -14.88 10.56 -15.34
N ALA A 95 -15.93 11.27 -15.78
CA ALA A 95 -17.08 10.66 -16.45
C ALA A 95 -16.73 10.14 -17.86
N VAL A 96 -15.76 10.75 -18.55
CA VAL A 96 -15.24 10.29 -19.85
C VAL A 96 -14.48 8.99 -19.73
N GLU A 97 -13.79 8.77 -18.63
CA GLU A 97 -13.05 7.55 -18.35
C GLU A 97 -13.95 6.37 -17.91
N GLN A 98 -15.27 6.55 -17.84
CA GLN A 98 -16.23 5.54 -17.38
C GLN A 98 -17.26 5.18 -18.46
N PRO A 99 -16.89 4.43 -19.53
CA PRO A 99 -17.80 4.12 -20.65
C PRO A 99 -19.11 3.45 -20.24
N GLY A 100 -19.07 2.58 -19.22
CA GLY A 100 -20.28 1.91 -18.71
C GLY A 100 -21.29 2.89 -18.12
N LEU A 101 -20.81 3.87 -17.35
CA LEU A 101 -21.66 4.92 -16.78
C LEU A 101 -22.19 5.87 -17.86
N GLN A 102 -21.35 6.21 -18.85
CA GLN A 102 -21.77 7.02 -20.00
C GLN A 102 -22.89 6.36 -20.80
N ALA A 103 -22.75 5.05 -21.08
CA ALA A 103 -23.76 4.28 -21.78
C ALA A 103 -25.11 4.33 -21.03
N ALA A 104 -25.10 4.11 -19.71
CA ALA A 104 -26.32 4.19 -18.90
C ALA A 104 -26.97 5.60 -18.95
N TYR A 105 -26.18 6.68 -18.90
CA TYR A 105 -26.72 8.03 -19.02
C TYR A 105 -27.28 8.33 -20.41
N LEU A 106 -26.63 7.86 -21.47
CA LEU A 106 -27.13 8.00 -22.84
C LEU A 106 -28.45 7.25 -23.02
N LEU A 107 -28.52 6.00 -22.57
CA LEU A 107 -29.74 5.19 -22.60
C LEU A 107 -30.91 5.90 -21.90
N ARG A 108 -30.67 6.43 -20.71
CA ARG A 108 -31.67 7.20 -19.97
C ARG A 108 -32.17 8.41 -20.76
N GLN A 109 -31.27 9.17 -21.39
CA GLN A 109 -31.64 10.33 -22.19
C GLN A 109 -32.41 9.96 -23.46
N LEU A 110 -31.99 8.90 -24.16
CA LEU A 110 -32.67 8.41 -25.36
C LEU A 110 -34.08 7.92 -25.03
N ARG A 111 -34.26 7.17 -23.94
CA ARG A 111 -35.57 6.73 -23.44
C ARG A 111 -36.46 7.92 -23.08
N ALA A 112 -35.94 8.89 -22.33
CA ALA A 112 -36.69 10.10 -21.96
C ALA A 112 -37.14 10.92 -23.18
N LYS A 113 -36.32 10.95 -24.24
CA LYS A 113 -36.63 11.60 -25.53
C LYS A 113 -37.43 10.71 -26.49
N LYS A 114 -37.82 9.50 -26.07
CA LYS A 114 -38.54 8.49 -26.87
C LYS A 114 -37.82 8.09 -28.17
N GLN A 115 -36.49 8.15 -28.18
CA GLN A 115 -35.66 7.74 -29.32
C GLN A 115 -35.36 6.24 -29.27
N PHE A 116 -36.40 5.41 -29.42
CA PHE A 116 -36.33 3.97 -29.10
C PHE A 116 -35.45 3.14 -30.05
N GLN A 117 -35.46 3.42 -31.35
CA GLN A 117 -34.56 2.73 -32.30
C GLN A 117 -33.07 2.97 -31.98
N LEU A 118 -32.73 4.21 -31.62
CA LEU A 118 -31.37 4.56 -31.18
C LEU A 118 -31.05 3.93 -29.82
N TYR A 119 -32.03 3.93 -28.90
CA TYR A 119 -31.89 3.29 -27.60
C TYR A 119 -31.53 1.81 -27.72
N GLU A 120 -32.27 1.04 -28.53
CA GLU A 120 -32.03 -0.40 -28.70
C GLU A 120 -30.65 -0.68 -29.27
N ARG A 121 -30.20 0.13 -30.24
CA ARG A 121 -28.85 0.02 -30.82
C ARG A 121 -27.77 0.31 -29.78
N GLU A 122 -27.92 1.38 -29.00
CA GLU A 122 -26.95 1.72 -27.96
C GLU A 122 -26.97 0.72 -26.79
N LEU A 123 -28.12 0.11 -26.48
CA LEU A 123 -28.23 -0.94 -25.46
C LEU A 123 -27.46 -2.19 -25.92
N GLN A 124 -27.67 -2.66 -27.15
CA GLN A 124 -26.93 -3.79 -27.70
C GLN A 124 -25.42 -3.54 -27.73
N LYS A 125 -25.01 -2.31 -28.09
CA LYS A 125 -23.61 -1.91 -28.07
C LYS A 125 -23.03 -1.91 -26.66
N ALA A 126 -23.79 -1.39 -25.69
CA ALA A 126 -23.39 -1.42 -24.28
C ALA A 126 -23.21 -2.87 -23.83
N GLU A 127 -24.15 -3.76 -24.11
CA GLU A 127 -24.09 -5.17 -23.75
C GLU A 127 -22.92 -5.93 -24.40
N ALA A 128 -22.64 -5.66 -25.67
CA ALA A 128 -21.48 -6.25 -26.35
C ALA A 128 -20.15 -5.80 -25.73
N GLY A 129 -20.00 -4.49 -25.45
CA GLY A 129 -18.78 -3.95 -24.83
C GLY A 129 -18.54 -4.46 -23.41
N GLN A 130 -19.57 -4.96 -22.72
CA GLN A 130 -19.42 -5.58 -21.39
C GLN A 130 -18.75 -6.96 -21.45
N LEU A 131 -18.93 -7.70 -22.56
CA LEU A 131 -18.30 -9.01 -22.76
C LEU A 131 -16.79 -8.88 -23.07
N GLU A 132 -16.37 -7.74 -23.60
CA GLU A 132 -14.98 -7.42 -23.94
C GLU A 132 -14.18 -6.86 -22.74
N GLN A 133 -14.84 -6.52 -21.63
CA GLN A 133 -14.15 -6.07 -20.42
C GLN A 133 -13.61 -7.25 -19.61
N ASP A 134 -12.29 -7.28 -19.45
CA ASP A 134 -11.60 -8.30 -18.67
C ASP A 134 -11.86 -8.16 -17.15
N THR A 135 -12.08 -6.93 -16.66
CA THR A 135 -12.23 -6.65 -15.23
C THR A 135 -13.68 -6.80 -14.74
N ARG A 136 -13.87 -7.49 -13.62
CA ARG A 136 -15.15 -7.75 -12.95
C ARG A 136 -15.08 -7.43 -11.45
N ASP A 137 -14.84 -6.15 -11.16
CA ASP A 137 -14.90 -5.60 -9.81
C ASP A 137 -16.34 -5.16 -9.44
N SER A 138 -16.50 -4.60 -8.24
CA SER A 138 -17.81 -4.08 -7.80
C SER A 138 -18.32 -2.95 -8.70
N SER A 139 -17.43 -2.08 -9.20
CA SER A 139 -17.77 -0.99 -10.12
C SER A 139 -18.36 -1.51 -11.42
N TRP A 140 -17.80 -2.60 -11.95
CA TRP A 140 -18.35 -3.29 -13.11
C TRP A 140 -19.78 -3.75 -12.85
N TYR A 141 -20.04 -4.49 -11.77
CA TYR A 141 -21.42 -4.94 -11.43
C TYR A 141 -22.39 -3.76 -11.25
N TYR A 142 -21.93 -2.63 -10.70
CA TYR A 142 -22.74 -1.42 -10.59
C TYR A 142 -23.13 -0.86 -11.97
N HIS A 143 -22.18 -0.77 -12.90
CA HIS A 143 -22.48 -0.32 -14.27
C HIS A 143 -23.44 -1.27 -15.00
N GLN A 144 -23.28 -2.59 -14.81
CA GLN A 144 -24.22 -3.59 -15.32
C GLN A 144 -25.63 -3.38 -14.78
N TYR A 145 -25.73 -3.14 -13.47
CA TYR A 145 -26.99 -2.86 -12.81
C TYR A 145 -27.66 -1.61 -13.39
N LEU A 146 -26.92 -0.52 -13.64
CA LEU A 146 -27.48 0.70 -14.23
C LEU A 146 -28.01 0.48 -15.66
N ALA A 147 -27.27 -0.27 -16.50
CA ALA A 147 -27.73 -0.61 -17.84
C ALA A 147 -28.98 -1.50 -17.81
N ALA A 148 -28.99 -2.54 -16.97
CA ALA A 148 -30.14 -3.42 -16.80
C ALA A 148 -31.36 -2.68 -16.22
N GLN A 149 -31.14 -1.71 -15.34
CA GLN A 149 -32.21 -0.84 -14.83
C GLN A 149 -32.83 0.01 -15.95
N GLU A 150 -32.03 0.55 -16.87
CA GLU A 150 -32.60 1.29 -18.00
C GLU A 150 -33.36 0.36 -18.95
N ALA A 151 -32.91 -0.89 -19.16
CA ALA A 151 -33.62 -1.88 -19.98
C ALA A 151 -35.01 -2.21 -19.39
N ASP A 152 -35.10 -2.42 -18.07
CA ASP A 152 -36.35 -2.60 -17.33
C ASP A 152 -37.28 -1.38 -17.46
N GLN A 153 -36.74 -0.17 -17.35
CA GLN A 153 -37.52 1.04 -17.54
C GLN A 153 -37.96 1.27 -18.99
N TYR A 154 -37.17 0.83 -19.97
CA TYR A 154 -37.53 0.86 -21.39
C TYR A 154 -38.68 -0.10 -21.69
N PHE A 155 -38.59 -1.34 -21.21
CA PHE A 155 -39.64 -2.34 -21.37
C PHE A 155 -40.99 -1.84 -20.84
N ASN A 156 -40.99 -1.25 -19.64
CA ASN A 156 -42.19 -0.63 -19.06
C ASN A 156 -42.73 0.55 -19.90
N ALA A 157 -41.86 1.29 -20.59
CA ALA A 157 -42.24 2.45 -21.40
C ALA A 157 -42.87 2.08 -22.75
N ILE A 158 -42.45 0.96 -23.37
CA ILE A 158 -42.97 0.52 -24.67
C ILE A 158 -44.31 -0.23 -24.57
N SER A 159 -44.73 -0.64 -23.36
CA SER A 159 -46.01 -1.33 -23.11
C SER A 159 -46.23 -2.58 -23.99
N GLU A 160 -45.16 -3.21 -24.47
CA GLU A 160 -45.26 -4.46 -25.24
C GLU A 160 -45.59 -5.62 -24.30
N ARG A 161 -46.66 -6.38 -24.62
CA ARG A 161 -47.03 -7.61 -23.90
C ARG A 161 -46.15 -8.78 -24.33
N ARG A 162 -44.84 -8.68 -24.14
CA ARG A 162 -43.87 -9.76 -24.38
C ARG A 162 -43.25 -10.18 -23.06
N THR A 163 -42.77 -11.42 -23.00
CA THR A 163 -41.92 -11.87 -21.89
C THR A 163 -40.54 -11.25 -22.04
N ASP A 164 -40.00 -10.67 -20.97
CA ASP A 164 -38.69 -10.01 -20.93
C ASP A 164 -37.94 -10.37 -19.64
N ASP A 165 -36.61 -10.44 -19.73
CA ASP A 165 -35.70 -10.85 -18.64
C ASP A 165 -35.01 -9.65 -17.96
N SER A 166 -35.30 -8.41 -18.38
CA SER A 166 -34.56 -7.23 -17.91
C SER A 166 -34.68 -7.00 -16.40
N LEU A 167 -35.86 -7.26 -15.81
CA LEU A 167 -36.07 -7.13 -14.37
C LEU A 167 -35.26 -8.19 -13.59
N GLN A 168 -35.22 -9.43 -14.07
CA GLN A 168 -34.44 -10.51 -13.45
C GLN A 168 -32.94 -10.23 -13.57
N ARG A 169 -32.48 -9.76 -14.74
CA ARG A 169 -31.10 -9.34 -14.97
C ARG A 169 -30.70 -8.16 -14.08
N LYS A 170 -31.59 -7.18 -13.90
CA LYS A 170 -31.39 -6.05 -12.98
C LYS A 170 -31.21 -6.54 -11.54
N GLN A 171 -32.08 -7.43 -11.05
CA GLN A 171 -31.93 -8.01 -9.71
C GLN A 171 -30.60 -8.76 -9.56
N ARG A 172 -30.24 -9.56 -10.57
CA ARG A 172 -28.99 -10.33 -10.58
C ARG A 172 -27.75 -9.46 -10.40
N PHE A 173 -27.67 -8.32 -11.09
CA PHE A 173 -26.55 -7.39 -10.96
C PHE A 173 -26.61 -6.53 -9.71
N LEU A 174 -27.81 -6.20 -9.22
CA LEU A 174 -27.99 -5.56 -7.92
C LEU A 174 -27.40 -6.43 -6.80
N ASP A 175 -27.76 -7.71 -6.78
CA ASP A 175 -27.27 -8.66 -5.78
C ASP A 175 -25.75 -8.81 -5.84
N ARG A 176 -25.18 -8.99 -7.05
CA ARG A 176 -23.72 -9.12 -7.22
C ARG A 176 -22.97 -7.87 -6.77
N PHE A 177 -23.45 -6.68 -7.17
CA PHE A 177 -22.89 -5.41 -6.73
C PHE A 177 -22.95 -5.27 -5.21
N TYR A 178 -24.13 -5.50 -4.64
CA TYR A 178 -24.36 -5.40 -3.20
C TYR A 178 -23.45 -6.36 -2.43
N LEU A 179 -23.40 -7.64 -2.81
CA LEU A 179 -22.57 -8.64 -2.13
C LEU A 179 -21.08 -8.33 -2.24
N ALA A 180 -20.58 -7.92 -3.41
CA ALA A 180 -19.18 -7.55 -3.59
C ALA A 180 -18.76 -6.39 -2.68
N GLU A 181 -19.53 -5.30 -2.68
CA GLU A 181 -19.30 -4.14 -1.80
C GLU A 181 -19.44 -4.52 -0.31
N LYS A 182 -20.48 -5.28 0.03
CA LYS A 182 -20.79 -5.67 1.40
C LYS A 182 -19.68 -6.49 2.03
N LEU A 183 -19.16 -7.48 1.29
CA LEU A 183 -18.07 -8.33 1.77
C LEU A 183 -16.74 -7.57 1.84
N ARG A 184 -16.49 -6.67 0.89
CA ARG A 184 -15.31 -5.78 0.92
C ARG A 184 -15.32 -4.91 2.16
N ASP A 185 -16.43 -4.24 2.43
CA ASP A 185 -16.59 -3.38 3.61
C ASP A 185 -16.53 -4.20 4.90
N ALA A 186 -17.06 -5.42 4.91
CA ALA A 186 -16.96 -6.32 6.06
C ALA A 186 -15.49 -6.68 6.37
N CYS A 187 -14.67 -6.92 5.35
CA CYS A 187 -13.22 -7.12 5.53
C CYS A 187 -12.55 -5.88 6.13
N GLU A 188 -12.84 -4.70 5.58
CA GLU A 188 -12.24 -3.44 6.03
C GLU A 188 -12.67 -3.07 7.46
N MET A 189 -13.95 -3.22 7.78
CA MET A 189 -14.47 -3.05 9.14
C MET A 189 -13.77 -3.98 10.13
N GLN A 190 -13.53 -5.24 9.75
CA GLN A 190 -12.86 -6.20 10.61
C GLN A 190 -11.38 -5.86 10.85
N VAL A 191 -10.68 -5.35 9.84
CA VAL A 191 -9.29 -4.91 10.01
C VAL A 191 -9.22 -3.62 10.83
N ARG A 192 -10.08 -2.63 10.52
CA ARG A 192 -10.12 -1.36 11.26
C ARG A 192 -10.52 -1.54 12.71
N SER A 193 -11.45 -2.45 13.02
CA SER A 193 -11.86 -2.70 14.40
C SER A 193 -10.71 -3.20 15.26
N ARG A 194 -9.84 -4.07 14.71
CA ARG A 194 -8.64 -4.56 15.38
C ARG A 194 -7.59 -3.47 15.60
N ILE A 195 -7.35 -2.63 14.60
CA ILE A 195 -6.30 -1.60 14.65
C ILE A 195 -6.74 -0.41 15.52
N LEU A 196 -7.94 0.12 15.28
CA LEU A 196 -8.45 1.34 15.91
C LEU A 196 -9.21 1.06 17.22
N LYS A 197 -9.48 -0.21 17.55
CA LYS A 197 -10.29 -0.63 18.70
C LYS A 197 -11.70 0.00 18.70
N VAL A 198 -12.27 0.17 17.50
CA VAL A 198 -13.63 0.70 17.29
C VAL A 198 -14.57 -0.45 16.94
N SER A 199 -15.80 -0.40 17.44
CA SER A 199 -16.85 -1.35 17.07
C SER A 199 -17.67 -0.79 15.89
N TYR A 200 -17.86 -1.61 14.86
CA TYR A 200 -18.74 -1.31 13.75
C TYR A 200 -20.01 -2.17 13.85
N SER A 201 -21.17 -1.57 13.55
CA SER A 201 -22.44 -2.28 13.48
C SER A 201 -22.85 -2.47 12.02
N ASP A 202 -23.08 -3.72 11.63
CA ASP A 202 -23.62 -4.07 10.32
C ASP A 202 -24.67 -5.19 10.44
N PRO A 203 -25.97 -4.85 10.46
CA PRO A 203 -27.05 -5.83 10.61
C PRO A 203 -27.20 -6.81 9.44
N LEU A 204 -26.78 -6.43 8.23
CA LEU A 204 -27.02 -7.25 7.02
C LEU A 204 -25.82 -8.13 6.64
N ARG A 205 -24.73 -8.06 7.40
CA ARG A 205 -23.50 -8.83 7.14
C ARG A 205 -23.76 -10.33 7.13
N GLU A 206 -24.41 -10.84 8.17
CA GLU A 206 -24.69 -12.28 8.29
C GLU A 206 -25.65 -12.76 7.20
N THR A 207 -26.63 -11.93 6.82
CA THR A 207 -27.53 -12.23 5.70
C THR A 207 -26.78 -12.31 4.37
N ALA A 208 -25.84 -11.39 4.11
CA ALA A 208 -25.03 -11.41 2.90
C ALA A 208 -24.12 -12.65 2.84
N LEU A 209 -23.49 -13.02 3.96
CA LEU A 209 -22.67 -14.23 4.06
C LEU A 209 -23.50 -15.49 3.81
N ALA A 210 -24.65 -15.62 4.46
CA ALA A 210 -25.55 -16.76 4.28
C ALA A 210 -26.05 -16.88 2.84
N ALA A 211 -26.32 -15.75 2.16
CA ALA A 211 -26.71 -15.73 0.75
C ALA A 211 -25.61 -16.27 -0.16
N VAL A 212 -24.35 -15.86 0.09
CA VAL A 212 -23.17 -16.34 -0.65
C VAL A 212 -22.92 -17.82 -0.40
N GLU A 213 -23.02 -18.27 0.84
CA GLU A 213 -22.83 -19.68 1.20
C GLU A 213 -23.89 -20.59 0.58
N SER A 214 -25.15 -20.17 0.59
CA SER A 214 -26.26 -20.95 0.03
C SER A 214 -26.20 -21.06 -1.51
N HIS A 215 -25.55 -20.10 -2.18
CA HIS A 215 -25.46 -20.04 -3.65
C HIS A 215 -24.01 -20.04 -4.13
N PHE A 216 -23.10 -20.63 -3.35
CA PHE A 216 -21.66 -20.55 -3.61
C PHE A 216 -21.25 -21.17 -4.96
N GLY A 217 -22.02 -22.15 -5.46
CA GLY A 217 -21.79 -22.73 -6.78
C GLY A 217 -21.89 -21.72 -7.93
N GLU A 218 -22.78 -20.72 -7.81
CA GLU A 218 -22.88 -19.62 -8.79
C GLU A 218 -21.97 -18.45 -8.39
N LEU A 219 -22.12 -17.96 -7.16
CA LEU A 219 -21.45 -16.74 -6.69
C LEU A 219 -19.96 -16.90 -6.43
N GLY A 220 -19.48 -18.12 -6.18
CA GLY A 220 -18.06 -18.43 -6.01
C GLY A 220 -17.24 -18.36 -7.31
N ASN A 221 -17.91 -18.16 -8.46
CA ASN A 221 -17.25 -17.87 -9.74
C ASN A 221 -17.17 -16.36 -10.05
N GLU A 222 -17.84 -15.53 -9.25
CA GLU A 222 -17.82 -14.07 -9.41
C GLU A 222 -16.57 -13.49 -8.72
N PRO A 223 -15.61 -12.88 -9.46
CA PRO A 223 -14.28 -12.52 -8.95
C PRO A 223 -14.28 -11.77 -7.62
N ALA A 224 -14.94 -10.61 -7.54
CA ALA A 224 -14.95 -9.80 -6.33
C ALA A 224 -15.65 -10.50 -5.15
N ILE A 225 -16.75 -11.21 -5.41
CA ILE A 225 -17.54 -11.90 -4.36
C ILE A 225 -16.72 -13.05 -3.77
N ALA A 226 -16.19 -13.92 -4.62
CA ALA A 226 -15.37 -15.05 -4.19
C ALA A 226 -14.14 -14.58 -3.40
N MET A 227 -13.47 -13.52 -3.88
CA MET A 227 -12.30 -12.97 -3.19
C MET A 227 -12.64 -12.44 -1.81
N TYR A 228 -13.62 -11.52 -1.71
CA TYR A 228 -13.92 -10.90 -0.42
C TYR A 228 -14.62 -11.84 0.55
N TYR A 229 -15.33 -12.86 0.06
CA TYR A 229 -15.84 -13.93 0.92
C TYR A 229 -14.70 -14.67 1.62
N TRP A 230 -13.71 -15.15 0.88
CA TRP A 230 -12.60 -15.89 1.47
C TRP A 230 -11.69 -15.01 2.33
N LEU A 231 -11.46 -13.76 1.94
CA LEU A 231 -10.75 -12.80 2.78
C LEU A 231 -11.50 -12.57 4.10
N TYR A 232 -12.82 -12.39 4.05
CA TYR A 232 -13.63 -12.20 5.25
C TYR A 232 -13.53 -13.42 6.18
N ARG A 233 -13.69 -14.63 5.63
CA ARG A 233 -13.55 -15.89 6.38
C ARG A 233 -12.14 -16.04 6.98
N MET A 234 -11.10 -15.70 6.23
CA MET A 234 -9.71 -15.71 6.69
C MET A 234 -9.46 -14.75 7.84
N VAL A 235 -10.01 -13.52 7.79
CA VAL A 235 -9.77 -12.55 8.87
C VAL A 235 -10.66 -12.78 10.09
N THR A 236 -11.82 -13.42 9.96
CA THR A 236 -12.77 -13.60 11.07
C THR A 236 -12.66 -14.94 11.78
N THR A 237 -12.14 -15.98 11.11
CA THR A 237 -12.00 -17.32 11.68
C THR A 237 -10.55 -17.66 11.98
N ALA A 238 -10.32 -18.60 12.89
CA ALA A 238 -8.97 -19.05 13.25
C ALA A 238 -8.41 -20.11 12.28
N ASP A 239 -9.21 -20.58 11.33
CA ASP A 239 -8.85 -21.68 10.44
C ASP A 239 -7.95 -21.21 9.29
N SER A 240 -6.75 -21.78 9.23
CA SER A 240 -5.74 -21.51 8.20
C SER A 240 -6.13 -22.02 6.82
N SER A 241 -7.10 -22.94 6.69
CA SER A 241 -7.59 -23.39 5.39
C SER A 241 -8.12 -22.22 4.54
N ASN A 242 -8.77 -21.23 5.18
CA ASN A 242 -9.33 -20.06 4.49
C ASN A 242 -8.25 -19.19 3.83
N TYR A 243 -7.02 -19.20 4.32
CA TYR A 243 -5.90 -18.53 3.64
C TYR A 243 -5.63 -19.17 2.28
N PHE A 244 -5.60 -20.51 2.23
CA PHE A 244 -5.35 -21.24 0.99
C PHE A 244 -6.52 -21.12 0.01
N GLU A 245 -7.76 -21.07 0.51
CA GLU A 245 -8.93 -20.77 -0.33
C GLU A 245 -8.88 -19.34 -0.89
N ALA A 246 -8.51 -18.34 -0.08
CA ALA A 246 -8.31 -16.97 -0.56
C ALA A 246 -7.18 -16.89 -1.60
N LEU A 247 -6.07 -17.62 -1.39
CA LEU A 247 -4.96 -17.69 -2.34
C LEU A 247 -5.37 -18.40 -3.64
N SER A 248 -6.17 -19.46 -3.56
CA SER A 248 -6.73 -20.19 -4.71
C SER A 248 -7.67 -19.29 -5.52
N ALA A 249 -8.58 -18.60 -4.83
CA ALA A 249 -9.47 -17.62 -5.45
C ALA A 249 -8.68 -16.49 -6.14
N LEU A 250 -7.61 -15.99 -5.50
CA LEU A 250 -6.75 -14.96 -6.09
C LEU A 250 -6.14 -15.50 -7.39
N LYS A 251 -5.49 -16.66 -7.36
CA LYS A 251 -4.89 -17.26 -8.56
C LYS A 251 -5.89 -17.46 -9.70
N ARG A 252 -7.14 -17.80 -9.38
CA ARG A 252 -8.21 -18.01 -10.37
C ARG A 252 -8.72 -16.70 -10.98
N HIS A 253 -8.90 -15.67 -10.16
CA HIS A 253 -9.63 -14.46 -10.54
C HIS A 253 -8.75 -13.21 -10.71
N GLN A 254 -7.45 -13.31 -10.45
CA GLN A 254 -6.53 -12.17 -10.44
C GLN A 254 -6.59 -11.32 -11.71
N ALA A 255 -6.65 -11.92 -12.90
CA ALA A 255 -6.69 -11.20 -14.16
C ALA A 255 -7.96 -10.34 -14.31
N ALA A 256 -9.05 -10.73 -13.66
CA ALA A 256 -10.32 -10.01 -13.69
C ALA A 256 -10.42 -8.91 -12.62
N LEU A 257 -9.37 -8.67 -11.83
CA LEU A 257 -9.39 -7.67 -10.76
C LEU A 257 -8.49 -6.48 -11.13
N PRO A 258 -8.94 -5.22 -10.91
CA PRO A 258 -8.11 -4.05 -11.09
C PRO A 258 -6.83 -4.11 -10.24
N ALA A 259 -5.74 -3.50 -10.72
CA ALA A 259 -4.45 -3.53 -10.02
C ALA A 259 -4.53 -2.96 -8.59
N VAL A 260 -5.34 -1.91 -8.37
CA VAL A 260 -5.56 -1.33 -7.04
C VAL A 260 -6.21 -2.34 -6.09
N GLU A 261 -7.18 -3.10 -6.58
CA GLU A 261 -7.87 -4.13 -5.80
C GLU A 261 -6.95 -5.33 -5.53
N GLN A 262 -6.17 -5.76 -6.53
CA GLN A 262 -5.14 -6.79 -6.33
C GLN A 262 -4.16 -6.38 -5.22
N LYS A 263 -3.66 -5.14 -5.21
CA LYS A 263 -2.77 -4.63 -4.15
C LYS A 263 -3.42 -4.75 -2.77
N ALA A 264 -4.69 -4.37 -2.65
CA ALA A 264 -5.43 -4.49 -1.39
C ALA A 264 -5.55 -5.96 -0.93
N ILE A 265 -5.89 -6.89 -1.85
CA ILE A 265 -5.99 -8.32 -1.56
C ILE A 265 -4.65 -8.89 -1.07
N TYR A 266 -3.54 -8.60 -1.77
CA TYR A 266 -2.22 -9.04 -1.35
C TYR A 266 -1.86 -8.50 0.04
N ASN A 267 -2.25 -7.27 0.39
CA ASN A 267 -2.03 -6.72 1.72
C ASN A 267 -2.76 -7.54 2.81
N TYR A 268 -4.00 -7.99 2.56
CA TYR A 268 -4.68 -8.90 3.49
C TYR A 268 -3.92 -10.21 3.67
N LEU A 269 -3.49 -10.84 2.57
CA LEU A 269 -2.76 -12.11 2.61
C LEU A 269 -1.41 -11.97 3.32
N GLN A 270 -0.64 -10.92 3.02
CA GLN A 270 0.63 -10.64 3.69
C GLN A 270 0.42 -10.41 5.19
N ASN A 271 -0.57 -9.60 5.58
CA ASN A 271 -0.85 -9.33 6.99
C ASN A 271 -1.21 -10.61 7.75
N TYR A 272 -1.97 -11.50 7.12
CA TYR A 272 -2.26 -12.82 7.67
C TYR A 272 -0.98 -13.65 7.86
N CYS A 273 -0.13 -13.75 6.85
CA CYS A 273 1.15 -14.46 6.96
C CYS A 273 2.04 -13.87 8.07
N ILE A 274 2.13 -12.54 8.16
CA ILE A 274 2.91 -11.85 9.21
C ILE A 274 2.39 -12.23 10.60
N GLN A 275 1.07 -12.20 10.79
CA GLN A 275 0.46 -12.60 12.06
C GLN A 275 0.85 -14.05 12.41
N LYS A 276 0.70 -14.98 11.45
CA LYS A 276 1.02 -16.40 11.63
C LYS A 276 2.50 -16.66 11.92
N ILE A 277 3.40 -15.96 11.25
CA ILE A 277 4.85 -16.03 11.51
C ILE A 277 5.16 -15.55 12.93
N ASN A 278 4.49 -14.50 13.40
CA ASN A 278 4.67 -14.00 14.77
C ASN A 278 4.09 -14.95 15.83
N GLU A 279 3.07 -15.73 15.48
CA GLU A 279 2.52 -16.83 16.28
C GLU A 279 3.43 -18.08 16.29
N GLY A 280 4.50 -18.09 15.47
CA GLY A 280 5.47 -19.19 15.38
C GLY A 280 5.20 -20.20 14.27
N GLU A 281 4.21 -19.97 13.39
CA GLU A 281 3.91 -20.86 12.27
C GLU A 281 4.86 -20.60 11.08
N GLU A 282 6.06 -21.21 11.12
CA GLU A 282 7.13 -20.97 10.15
C GLU A 282 6.76 -21.26 8.68
N ARG A 283 5.79 -22.15 8.42
CA ARG A 283 5.30 -22.43 7.06
C ARG A 283 4.84 -21.18 6.31
N PHE A 284 4.33 -20.17 7.02
CA PHE A 284 3.86 -18.94 6.38
C PHE A 284 5.00 -18.03 5.93
N LEU A 285 6.25 -18.35 6.29
CA LEU A 285 7.43 -17.65 5.80
C LEU A 285 7.66 -17.92 4.30
N SER A 286 7.46 -19.16 3.83
CA SER A 286 7.51 -19.46 2.40
C SER A 286 6.34 -18.83 1.66
N GLU A 287 5.15 -18.87 2.24
CA GLU A 287 3.94 -18.27 1.65
C GLU A 287 4.11 -16.76 1.41
N ILE A 288 4.55 -15.99 2.42
CA ILE A 288 4.74 -14.54 2.24
C ILE A 288 5.84 -14.21 1.22
N PHE A 289 6.86 -15.07 1.10
CA PHE A 289 7.92 -14.89 0.12
C PHE A 289 7.40 -15.05 -1.32
N GLU A 290 6.56 -16.06 -1.56
CA GLU A 290 5.92 -16.26 -2.85
C GLU A 290 4.93 -15.14 -3.19
N LEU A 291 4.22 -14.59 -2.19
CA LEU A 291 3.40 -13.39 -2.39
C LEU A 291 4.25 -12.19 -2.85
N TYR A 292 5.42 -11.97 -2.22
CA TYR A 292 6.32 -10.90 -2.64
C TYR A 292 6.82 -11.09 -4.06
N LYS A 293 7.29 -12.28 -4.43
CA LYS A 293 7.71 -12.58 -5.81
C LYS A 293 6.59 -12.28 -6.80
N ALA A 294 5.38 -12.78 -6.54
CA ALA A 294 4.23 -12.58 -7.41
C ALA A 294 3.88 -11.09 -7.60
N GLN A 295 3.97 -10.28 -6.54
CA GLN A 295 3.71 -8.84 -6.64
C GLN A 295 4.83 -8.06 -7.32
N LEU A 296 6.09 -8.49 -7.18
CA LEU A 296 7.22 -7.88 -7.89
C LEU A 296 7.12 -8.12 -9.40
N GLU A 297 6.83 -9.34 -9.83
CA GLU A 297 6.62 -9.70 -11.24
C GLU A 297 5.55 -8.84 -11.91
N ARG A 298 4.50 -8.50 -11.15
CA ARG A 298 3.37 -7.70 -11.61
C ARG A 298 3.53 -6.20 -11.34
N SER A 299 4.68 -5.76 -10.83
CA SER A 299 4.93 -4.36 -10.45
C SER A 299 3.91 -3.78 -9.45
N LEU A 300 3.26 -4.63 -8.65
CA LEU A 300 2.22 -4.21 -7.69
C LEU A 300 2.81 -3.54 -6.44
N LEU A 301 4.06 -3.86 -6.08
CA LEU A 301 4.77 -3.20 -4.96
C LEU A 301 5.40 -1.86 -5.35
N LEU A 302 5.41 -1.52 -6.63
CA LEU A 302 5.96 -0.26 -7.12
C LEU A 302 4.89 0.84 -7.07
N GLU A 303 5.26 1.98 -6.51
CA GLU A 303 4.50 3.23 -6.51
C GLU A 303 5.29 4.25 -7.32
N ASN A 304 4.73 4.72 -8.42
CA ASN A 304 5.42 5.60 -9.38
C ASN A 304 6.78 5.02 -9.85
N GLY A 305 6.85 3.71 -10.02
CA GLY A 305 8.07 2.99 -10.41
C GLY A 305 9.08 2.76 -9.27
N LEU A 306 8.78 3.22 -8.05
CA LEU A 306 9.65 3.09 -6.89
C LEU A 306 9.15 2.03 -5.91
N LEU A 307 10.08 1.28 -5.31
CA LEU A 307 9.84 0.29 -4.27
C LEU A 307 10.14 0.93 -2.90
N SER A 308 9.18 0.87 -1.97
CA SER A 308 9.44 1.31 -0.60
C SER A 308 10.62 0.56 0.03
N GLU A 309 11.48 1.28 0.74
CA GLU A 309 12.60 0.73 1.48
C GLU A 309 12.17 -0.29 2.54
N TRP A 310 10.92 -0.21 3.03
CA TRP A 310 10.36 -1.17 3.97
C TRP A 310 10.01 -2.50 3.31
N HIS A 311 9.39 -2.47 2.12
CA HIS A 311 9.16 -3.68 1.33
C HIS A 311 10.48 -4.33 0.96
N TYR A 312 11.44 -3.54 0.48
CA TYR A 312 12.78 -4.02 0.13
C TYR A 312 13.46 -4.74 1.31
N LYS A 313 13.47 -4.12 2.49
CA LYS A 313 14.01 -4.74 3.71
C LYS A 313 13.28 -6.03 4.11
N ASN A 314 11.96 -6.03 4.08
CA ASN A 314 11.15 -7.18 4.49
C ASN A 314 11.40 -8.37 3.55
N ILE A 315 11.44 -8.13 2.23
CA ILE A 315 11.72 -9.14 1.22
C ILE A 315 13.10 -9.78 1.44
N VAL A 316 14.15 -8.96 1.63
CA VAL A 316 15.51 -9.45 1.91
C VAL A 316 15.54 -10.26 3.21
N THR A 317 14.91 -9.75 4.27
CA THR A 317 14.87 -10.43 5.57
C THR A 317 14.18 -11.79 5.46
N THR A 318 13.06 -11.86 4.75
CA THR A 318 12.31 -13.10 4.51
C THR A 318 13.15 -14.10 3.70
N GLY A 319 13.72 -13.68 2.57
CA GLY A 319 14.54 -14.56 1.73
C GLY A 319 15.77 -15.10 2.44
N ILE A 320 16.46 -14.27 3.25
CA ILE A 320 17.58 -14.72 4.09
C ILE A 320 17.13 -15.79 5.09
N ARG A 321 15.98 -15.61 5.74
CA ARG A 321 15.46 -16.61 6.68
C ARG A 321 15.10 -17.93 6.01
N LEU A 322 14.67 -17.89 4.75
CA LEU A 322 14.43 -19.09 3.92
C LEU A 322 15.72 -19.66 3.29
N ARG A 323 16.85 -18.99 3.46
CA ARG A 323 18.15 -19.33 2.84
C ARG A 323 18.15 -19.26 1.31
N GLU A 324 17.28 -18.43 0.73
CA GLU A 324 17.17 -18.18 -0.71
C GLU A 324 18.23 -17.17 -1.17
N MET A 325 19.51 -17.51 -0.94
CA MET A 325 20.61 -16.55 -1.00
C MET A 325 20.83 -15.97 -2.40
N ASP A 326 20.83 -16.81 -3.44
CA ASP A 326 21.05 -16.34 -4.81
C ASP A 326 19.95 -15.37 -5.25
N TRP A 327 18.69 -15.74 -4.99
CA TRP A 327 17.54 -14.88 -5.28
C TRP A 327 17.62 -13.55 -4.54
N VAL A 328 17.98 -13.57 -3.25
CA VAL A 328 18.11 -12.34 -2.44
C VAL A 328 19.18 -11.42 -3.01
N ARG A 329 20.32 -11.96 -3.45
CA ARG A 329 21.39 -11.17 -4.05
C ARG A 329 20.93 -10.50 -5.34
N ASP A 330 20.30 -11.26 -6.23
CA ASP A 330 19.76 -10.73 -7.49
C ASP A 330 18.70 -9.66 -7.25
N PHE A 331 17.82 -9.88 -6.26
CA PHE A 331 16.84 -8.89 -5.84
C PHE A 331 17.48 -7.60 -5.34
N ILE A 332 18.50 -7.69 -4.48
CA ILE A 332 19.20 -6.54 -3.90
C ILE A 332 19.81 -5.67 -5.02
N GLU A 333 20.50 -6.30 -5.96
CA GLU A 333 21.13 -5.58 -7.07
C GLU A 333 20.09 -5.04 -8.06
N GLY A 334 19.10 -5.86 -8.45
CA GLY A 334 18.11 -5.51 -9.46
C GLY A 334 17.11 -4.42 -9.05
N TYR A 335 16.86 -4.24 -7.75
CA TYR A 335 15.90 -3.25 -7.24
C TYR A 335 16.54 -2.01 -6.61
N ARG A 336 17.88 -1.92 -6.56
CA ARG A 336 18.59 -0.75 -6.00
C ARG A 336 18.13 0.57 -6.62
N GLU A 337 18.11 0.67 -7.95
CA GLU A 337 17.74 1.90 -8.66
C GLU A 337 16.24 2.24 -8.55
N LYS A 338 15.43 1.26 -8.15
CA LYS A 338 13.99 1.45 -7.88
C LYS A 338 13.73 1.93 -6.45
N LEU A 339 14.73 2.13 -5.61
CA LEU A 339 14.53 2.72 -4.28
C LEU A 339 14.44 4.25 -4.35
N PRO A 340 13.64 4.89 -3.47
CA PRO A 340 13.61 6.34 -3.31
C PRO A 340 15.02 6.90 -3.10
N ALA A 341 15.39 7.95 -3.84
CA ALA A 341 16.75 8.49 -3.87
C ALA A 341 17.30 8.83 -2.47
N GLU A 342 16.44 9.36 -1.59
CA GLU A 342 16.81 9.73 -0.21
C GLU A 342 17.18 8.52 0.67
N ALA A 343 16.55 7.36 0.43
CA ALA A 343 16.73 6.15 1.23
C ALA A 343 17.63 5.10 0.55
N ARG A 344 17.86 5.22 -0.76
CA ARG A 344 18.48 4.22 -1.63
C ARG A 344 19.78 3.64 -1.07
N ASP A 345 20.77 4.50 -0.81
CA ASP A 345 22.09 4.02 -0.39
C ASP A 345 22.06 3.36 0.99
N ASN A 346 21.30 3.92 1.93
CA ASN A 346 21.16 3.36 3.28
C ASN A 346 20.44 2.00 3.25
N ALA A 347 19.35 1.92 2.50
CA ALA A 347 18.56 0.70 2.35
C ALA A 347 19.36 -0.39 1.63
N TYR A 348 20.03 -0.06 0.52
CA TYR A 348 20.86 -1.01 -0.22
C TYR A 348 22.01 -1.56 0.65
N ARG A 349 22.82 -0.68 1.25
CA ARG A 349 23.98 -1.10 2.06
C ARG A 349 23.57 -1.93 3.27
N PHE A 350 22.52 -1.55 3.99
CA PHE A 350 22.04 -2.29 5.16
C PHE A 350 21.59 -3.71 4.79
N ASN A 351 20.84 -3.85 3.69
CA ASN A 351 20.33 -5.14 3.24
C ASN A 351 21.44 -6.02 2.65
N LEU A 352 22.39 -5.43 1.91
CA LEU A 352 23.57 -6.15 1.42
C LEU A 352 24.48 -6.61 2.57
N ALA A 353 24.65 -5.79 3.61
CA ALA A 353 25.36 -6.20 4.82
C ALA A 353 24.61 -7.34 5.56
N SER A 354 23.28 -7.31 5.57
CA SER A 354 22.48 -8.40 6.14
C SER A 354 22.65 -9.71 5.35
N TYR A 355 22.72 -9.62 4.02
CA TYR A 355 23.04 -10.74 3.15
C TYR A 355 24.44 -11.32 3.44
N PHE A 356 25.47 -10.49 3.49
CA PHE A 356 26.84 -10.94 3.79
C PHE A 356 26.98 -11.54 5.19
N TYR A 357 26.27 -11.00 6.17
CA TYR A 357 26.22 -11.59 7.50
C TYR A 357 25.63 -13.01 7.49
N ALA A 358 24.54 -13.23 6.75
CA ALA A 358 23.96 -14.55 6.57
C ALA A 358 24.88 -15.51 5.80
N ALA A 359 25.64 -14.98 4.83
CA ALA A 359 26.69 -15.70 4.11
C ALA A 359 27.98 -15.91 4.93
N ARG A 360 28.04 -15.44 6.19
CA ARG A 360 29.22 -15.47 7.08
C ARG A 360 30.46 -14.76 6.52
N GLN A 361 30.26 -13.79 5.63
CA GLN A 361 31.31 -12.94 5.06
C GLN A 361 31.43 -11.65 5.87
N TYR A 362 31.96 -11.76 7.08
CA TYR A 362 31.91 -10.69 8.08
C TYR A 362 32.73 -9.43 7.72
N ASP A 363 33.85 -9.58 7.01
CA ASP A 363 34.67 -8.43 6.56
C ASP A 363 33.89 -7.48 5.66
N GLU A 364 33.06 -8.03 4.77
CA GLU A 364 32.18 -7.28 3.88
C GLU A 364 31.11 -6.51 4.68
N VAL A 365 30.59 -7.12 5.76
CA VAL A 365 29.66 -6.48 6.68
C VAL A 365 30.32 -5.26 7.33
N LEU A 366 31.54 -5.41 7.85
CA LEU A 366 32.27 -4.31 8.47
C LEU A 366 32.53 -3.17 7.47
N ARG A 367 32.95 -3.50 6.24
CA ARG A 367 33.19 -2.50 5.18
C ARG A 367 31.93 -1.70 4.85
N LEU A 368 30.78 -2.36 4.76
CA LEU A 368 29.52 -1.70 4.41
C LEU A 368 28.95 -0.83 5.54
N LEU A 369 29.08 -1.27 6.79
CA LEU A 369 28.44 -0.60 7.94
C LEU A 369 29.29 0.50 8.58
N THR A 370 30.62 0.45 8.45
CA THR A 370 31.52 1.47 9.02
C THR A 370 31.64 2.74 8.18
N GLN A 371 31.24 2.68 6.90
CA GLN A 371 31.35 3.77 5.93
C GLN A 371 30.09 4.65 5.81
N VAL A 372 29.13 4.57 6.74
CA VAL A 372 27.80 5.20 6.57
C VAL A 372 27.42 6.07 7.77
N GLU A 373 27.22 7.36 7.51
CA GLU A 373 26.44 8.23 8.40
C GLU A 373 24.95 8.01 8.16
N TYR A 374 24.32 7.16 8.98
CA TYR A 374 22.89 6.92 8.88
C TYR A 374 22.09 8.16 9.30
N ARG A 375 21.57 8.90 8.31
CA ARG A 375 20.61 10.00 8.53
C ARG A 375 19.27 9.49 9.09
N ASP A 376 18.87 8.25 8.75
CA ASP A 376 17.67 7.60 9.29
C ASP A 376 18.00 6.82 10.58
N LEU A 377 17.30 7.20 11.67
CA LEU A 377 17.37 6.58 12.99
C LEU A 377 17.14 5.06 12.95
N ARG A 378 16.20 4.57 12.14
CA ARG A 378 15.82 3.14 12.07
C ARG A 378 16.91 2.28 11.42
N TYR A 379 17.51 2.76 10.34
CA TYR A 379 18.66 2.10 9.72
C TYR A 379 19.88 2.14 10.63
N SER A 380 20.09 3.25 11.34
CA SER A 380 21.18 3.37 12.32
C SER A 380 21.10 2.29 13.41
N LEU A 381 19.91 2.07 13.98
CA LEU A 381 19.71 1.05 15.03
C LEU A 381 19.92 -0.37 14.50
N GLY A 382 19.34 -0.68 13.34
CA GLY A 382 19.48 -1.99 12.71
C GLY A 382 20.93 -2.29 12.34
N ALA A 383 21.63 -1.33 11.74
CA ALA A 383 23.03 -1.44 11.37
C ALA A 383 23.92 -1.68 12.58
N LYS A 384 23.73 -0.91 13.67
CA LYS A 384 24.51 -1.12 14.90
C LYS A 384 24.22 -2.47 15.55
N ALA A 385 22.98 -2.96 15.50
CA ALA A 385 22.66 -4.31 15.98
C ALA A 385 23.30 -5.39 15.10
N LEU A 386 23.35 -5.21 13.78
CA LEU A 386 24.06 -6.11 12.88
C LEU A 386 25.58 -6.09 13.14
N LEU A 387 26.16 -4.90 13.35
CA LEU A 387 27.57 -4.73 13.68
C LEU A 387 27.93 -5.37 15.02
N LEU A 388 27.08 -5.21 16.04
CA LEU A 388 27.22 -5.87 17.35
C LEU A 388 27.34 -7.39 17.21
N ARG A 389 26.43 -8.00 16.43
CA ARG A 389 26.45 -9.44 16.18
C ARG A 389 27.69 -9.87 15.39
N THR A 390 28.12 -9.04 14.43
CA THR A 390 29.32 -9.28 13.63
C THR A 390 30.57 -9.30 14.51
N TYR A 391 30.75 -8.31 15.39
CA TYR A 391 31.87 -8.30 16.34
C TYR A 391 31.82 -9.48 17.31
N TYR A 392 30.62 -9.93 17.72
CA TYR A 392 30.48 -11.12 18.55
C TYR A 392 30.97 -12.38 17.83
N ASP A 393 30.59 -12.54 16.56
CA ASP A 393 30.96 -13.72 15.76
C ASP A 393 32.43 -13.74 15.37
N LEU A 394 33.06 -12.56 15.20
CA LEU A 394 34.49 -12.39 14.94
C LEU A 394 35.38 -12.42 16.20
N ASP A 395 34.80 -12.56 17.40
CA ASP A 395 35.54 -12.45 18.68
C ASP A 395 36.24 -11.09 18.91
N GLU A 396 35.76 -10.03 18.23
CA GLU A 396 36.27 -8.66 18.32
C GLU A 396 35.73 -7.94 19.57
N TYR A 397 36.18 -8.39 20.75
CA TYR A 397 35.62 -7.97 22.03
C TYR A 397 35.78 -6.46 22.34
N GLU A 398 36.93 -5.87 21.98
CA GLU A 398 37.18 -4.45 22.23
C GLU A 398 36.27 -3.55 21.38
N ALA A 399 36.09 -3.90 20.10
CA ALA A 399 35.18 -3.22 19.21
C ALA A 399 33.73 -3.36 19.68
N LEU A 400 33.32 -4.57 20.09
CA LEU A 400 31.99 -4.84 20.67
C LEU A 400 31.73 -3.99 21.92
N ARG A 401 32.71 -3.90 22.82
CA ARG A 401 32.61 -3.10 24.05
C ARG A 401 32.44 -1.62 23.73
N SER A 402 33.29 -1.10 22.85
CA SER A 402 33.27 0.32 22.43
C SER A 402 31.96 0.69 21.73
N LEU A 403 31.45 -0.20 20.87
CA LEU A 403 30.14 -0.05 20.23
C LEU A 403 29.02 -0.04 21.27
N THR A 404 29.07 -0.92 22.27
CA THR A 404 28.04 -0.99 23.32
C THR A 404 28.00 0.26 24.18
N ASP A 405 29.17 0.81 24.55
CA ASP A 405 29.27 2.01 25.37
C ASP A 405 28.78 3.26 24.61
N SER A 406 29.21 3.42 23.35
CA SER A 406 28.74 4.52 22.49
C SER A 406 27.24 4.40 22.16
N PHE A 407 26.73 3.19 21.94
CA PHE A 407 25.30 2.97 21.68
C PHE A 407 24.41 3.29 22.89
N LYS A 408 24.88 3.00 24.11
CA LYS A 408 24.17 3.40 25.33
C LYS A 408 23.97 4.92 25.41
N GLN A 409 25.01 5.69 25.09
CA GLN A 409 24.92 7.15 25.03
C GLN A 409 23.97 7.62 23.93
N TYR A 410 24.02 6.97 22.76
CA TYR A 410 23.14 7.26 21.63
C TYR A 410 21.65 7.04 21.97
N LEU A 411 21.30 5.94 22.63
CA LEU A 411 19.93 5.67 23.08
C LEU A 411 19.43 6.69 24.12
N HIS A 412 20.32 7.16 25.00
CA HIS A 412 19.97 8.18 26.00
C HIS A 412 19.66 9.54 25.37
N ARG A 413 20.36 9.92 24.30
CA ARG A 413 20.16 11.20 23.60
C ARG A 413 18.90 11.22 22.73
N ASN A 414 18.46 10.06 22.22
CA ASN A 414 17.31 9.96 21.31
C ASN A 414 16.02 9.55 22.04
N GLN A 415 15.46 10.47 22.84
CA GLN A 415 14.26 10.22 23.65
C GLN A 415 12.95 10.12 22.86
N LEU A 416 12.90 10.59 21.61
CA LEU A 416 11.71 10.55 20.73
C LEU A 416 11.30 9.13 20.27
N MET A 417 12.04 8.09 20.68
CA MET A 417 11.74 6.70 20.34
C MET A 417 10.68 6.10 21.27
N ALA A 418 9.82 5.23 20.74
CA ALA A 418 8.91 4.42 21.55
C ALA A 418 9.68 3.56 22.58
N ASP A 419 9.20 3.53 23.83
CA ASP A 419 9.91 2.95 24.96
C ASP A 419 10.23 1.46 24.77
N VAL A 420 9.28 0.66 24.24
CA VAL A 420 9.46 -0.77 23.95
C VAL A 420 10.63 -1.01 22.99
N ARG A 421 10.78 -0.15 21.97
CA ARG A 421 11.88 -0.27 21.00
C ARG A 421 13.22 0.11 21.64
N ARG A 422 13.24 1.17 22.46
CA ARG A 422 14.44 1.60 23.17
C ARG A 422 14.92 0.51 24.12
N GLU A 423 13.99 -0.07 24.89
CA GLU A 423 14.25 -1.19 25.80
C GLU A 423 14.76 -2.43 25.04
N GLY A 424 14.10 -2.78 23.93
CA GLY A 424 14.48 -3.91 23.08
C GLY A 424 15.94 -3.88 22.63
N TYR A 425 16.40 -2.72 22.14
CA TYR A 425 17.78 -2.55 21.69
C TYR A 425 18.75 -2.47 22.87
N HIS A 426 18.35 -1.79 23.96
CA HIS A 426 19.17 -1.74 25.17
C HIS A 426 19.47 -3.14 25.72
N ASN A 427 18.45 -3.99 25.82
CA ASN A 427 18.58 -5.36 26.31
C ASN A 427 19.46 -6.20 25.38
N LEU A 428 19.27 -6.11 24.05
CA LEU A 428 20.14 -6.81 23.09
C LEU A 428 21.62 -6.45 23.33
N PHE A 429 21.97 -5.17 23.38
CA PHE A 429 23.36 -4.73 23.54
C PHE A 429 23.96 -5.13 24.89
N LYS A 430 23.21 -4.91 25.98
CA LYS A 430 23.62 -5.25 27.34
C LYS A 430 23.88 -6.75 27.49
N LEU A 431 22.98 -7.59 26.99
CA LEU A 431 23.06 -9.04 27.15
C LEU A 431 24.11 -9.65 26.22
N THR A 432 24.25 -9.13 24.99
CA THR A 432 25.30 -9.55 24.05
C THR A 432 26.69 -9.23 24.61
N ARG A 433 26.89 -8.05 25.19
CA ARG A 433 28.17 -7.71 25.87
C ARG A 433 28.49 -8.70 26.98
N ARG A 434 27.51 -9.05 27.81
CA ARG A 434 27.71 -10.06 28.88
C ARG A 434 28.06 -11.44 28.32
N ALA A 435 27.39 -11.86 27.24
CA ALA A 435 27.71 -13.10 26.55
C ALA A 435 29.15 -13.09 26.00
N ALA A 436 29.58 -11.96 25.40
CA ALA A 436 30.92 -11.79 24.86
C ALA A 436 31.98 -11.82 25.97
N THR A 437 31.71 -11.13 27.09
CA THR A 437 32.59 -11.16 28.27
C THR A 437 32.73 -12.58 28.82
N LEU A 438 31.64 -13.34 28.89
CA LEU A 438 31.69 -14.73 29.33
C LEU A 438 32.56 -15.56 28.37
N ARG A 439 32.31 -15.47 27.06
CA ARG A 439 33.07 -16.17 26.01
C ARG A 439 34.57 -15.90 26.12
N ALA A 440 34.97 -14.63 26.19
CA ALA A 440 36.37 -14.22 26.27
C ALA A 440 37.07 -14.70 27.56
N ASN A 441 36.31 -14.95 28.64
CA ASN A 441 36.85 -15.39 29.92
C ASN A 441 36.74 -16.91 30.17
N LEU A 442 36.22 -17.69 29.23
CA LEU A 442 36.07 -19.14 29.39
C LEU A 442 37.39 -19.84 29.75
N GLY A 443 38.50 -19.40 29.15
CA GLY A 443 39.85 -19.93 29.43
C GLY A 443 40.46 -19.47 30.76
N TYR A 444 39.94 -18.39 31.36
CA TYR A 444 40.47 -17.82 32.61
C TYR A 444 39.60 -18.15 33.83
N TYR A 445 38.36 -18.59 33.62
CA TYR A 445 37.42 -18.93 34.68
C TYR A 445 37.46 -20.42 35.02
N THR A 446 37.23 -20.74 36.30
CA THR A 446 36.94 -22.12 36.69
C THR A 446 35.62 -22.56 36.07
N LYS A 447 35.46 -23.86 35.77
CA LYS A 447 34.21 -24.42 35.23
C LYS A 447 32.99 -24.02 36.05
N GLU A 448 33.11 -24.04 37.38
CA GLU A 448 32.05 -23.63 38.29
C GLU A 448 31.68 -22.14 38.15
N LYS A 449 32.68 -21.26 38.04
CA LYS A 449 32.46 -19.82 37.84
C LYS A 449 31.78 -19.55 36.51
N SER A 450 32.24 -20.19 35.42
CA SER A 450 31.64 -20.02 34.10
C SER A 450 30.19 -20.50 34.07
N ARG A 451 29.89 -21.66 34.68
CA ARG A 451 28.52 -22.18 34.80
C ARG A 451 27.61 -21.23 35.61
N LYS A 452 28.13 -20.65 36.69
CA LYS A 452 27.40 -19.67 37.50
C LYS A 452 27.07 -18.39 36.72
N GLU A 453 28.02 -17.88 35.93
CA GLU A 453 27.80 -16.70 35.08
C GLU A 453 26.84 -17.00 33.91
N LEU A 454 26.90 -18.19 33.32
CA LEU A 454 25.95 -18.63 32.30
C LEU A 454 24.51 -18.66 32.84
N ILE A 455 24.29 -19.26 34.02
CA ILE A 455 22.96 -19.30 34.67
C ILE A 455 22.45 -17.88 34.95
N LYS A 456 23.33 -16.96 35.40
CA LYS A 456 22.95 -15.55 35.60
C LYS A 456 22.58 -14.87 34.28
N LEU A 457 23.23 -15.20 33.18
CA LEU A 457 22.93 -14.65 31.86
C LEU A 457 21.57 -15.16 31.37
N GLN A 458 21.33 -16.47 31.41
CA GLN A 458 20.04 -17.09 31.05
C GLN A 458 18.88 -16.47 31.85
N ARG A 459 18.98 -16.40 33.18
CA ARG A 459 17.97 -15.74 34.03
C ARG A 459 17.72 -14.28 33.67
N SER A 460 18.74 -13.58 33.17
CA SER A 460 18.59 -12.18 32.76
C SER A 460 17.91 -12.04 31.40
N ILE A 461 18.08 -13.02 30.51
CA ILE A 461 17.36 -13.10 29.24
C ILE A 461 15.88 -13.43 29.50
N ASP A 462 15.60 -14.34 30.42
CA ASP A 462 14.22 -14.76 30.75
C ASP A 462 13.40 -13.64 31.41
N ARG A 463 14.06 -12.82 32.25
CA ARG A 463 13.42 -11.70 32.97
C ARG A 463 13.40 -10.38 32.21
N ALA A 464 14.16 -10.28 31.11
CA ALA A 464 14.16 -9.06 30.32
C ALA A 464 12.82 -8.94 29.56
N GLY A 465 12.35 -7.71 29.39
CA GLY A 465 11.17 -7.40 28.58
C GLY A 465 11.43 -7.64 27.09
N ALA A 466 11.24 -6.62 26.25
CA ALA A 466 11.56 -6.74 24.84
C ALA A 466 13.06 -7.02 24.62
N ILE A 467 13.39 -7.92 23.69
CA ILE A 467 14.77 -8.17 23.22
C ILE A 467 14.74 -8.31 21.70
N PHE A 468 15.36 -7.40 20.96
CA PHE A 468 15.53 -7.58 19.51
C PHE A 468 16.52 -8.72 19.22
N ASN A 469 16.29 -9.46 18.13
CA ASN A 469 17.12 -10.61 17.74
C ASN A 469 17.32 -11.66 18.87
N LYS A 470 16.29 -11.87 19.69
CA LYS A 470 16.33 -12.82 20.83
C LYS A 470 16.72 -14.24 20.41
N SER A 471 16.20 -14.73 19.28
CA SER A 471 16.53 -16.07 18.77
C SER A 471 18.03 -16.26 18.54
N TRP A 472 18.68 -15.29 17.89
CA TRP A 472 20.13 -15.30 17.70
C TRP A 472 20.89 -15.27 19.04
N LEU A 473 20.47 -14.44 19.99
CA LEU A 473 21.14 -14.37 21.30
C LEU A 473 21.01 -15.69 22.08
N LEU A 474 19.85 -16.34 22.01
CA LEU A 474 19.62 -17.65 22.62
C LEU A 474 20.53 -18.71 21.99
N GLU A 475 20.61 -18.77 20.66
CA GLU A 475 21.53 -19.66 19.94
C GLU A 475 22.98 -19.48 20.40
N LYS A 476 23.46 -18.23 20.54
CA LYS A 476 24.82 -17.97 21.03
C LYS A 476 25.02 -18.40 22.49
N VAL A 477 24.02 -18.21 23.34
CA VAL A 477 24.09 -18.64 24.75
C VAL A 477 24.05 -20.17 24.87
N GLU A 478 23.29 -20.86 24.01
CA GLU A 478 23.30 -22.32 23.91
C GLU A 478 24.67 -22.84 23.46
N ASN A 479 25.28 -22.23 22.44
CA ASN A 479 26.64 -22.57 22.02
C ASN A 479 27.68 -22.40 23.15
N LEU A 480 27.53 -21.35 23.97
CA LEU A 480 28.37 -21.18 25.17
C LEU A 480 28.12 -22.25 26.23
N ALA A 481 26.88 -22.71 26.37
CA ALA A 481 26.52 -23.79 27.28
C ALA A 481 27.13 -25.12 26.83
N SER A 482 27.14 -25.41 25.52
CA SER A 482 27.77 -26.60 24.96
C SER A 482 29.30 -26.61 25.06
N ALA A 483 29.93 -25.44 25.18
CA ALA A 483 31.38 -25.30 25.31
C ALA A 483 31.90 -25.44 26.77
N LEU A 484 31.01 -25.55 27.76
CA LEU A 484 31.31 -25.66 29.20
C LEU A 484 31.17 -27.09 29.72
#